data_AF-A0A0D0D6V1-F1
#
_entry.id   AF-A0A0D0D6V1-F1
#
_cell.length_a   1.000
_cell.length_b   1.000
_cell.length_c   1.000
_cell.angle_alpha   90.00
_cell.angle_beta   90.00
_cell.angle_gamma   90.00
#
_symmetry.space_group_name_H-M   'P 1'
#
loop_
_entity.id
_entity.type
_entity.pdbx_description
1 polymer ?
#
loop_
_entity_poly.entity_id
_entity_poly.type
_entity_poly.pdbx_seq_one_letter_code
_entity_poly.pdbx_strand_id
1 'polypeptide(L)'
;KKRRADGVLTIFSDRCMVKFCHTGPGGILETVKGRWCNVCKASDEFVKNYGKCRAFHVRSNLSCWQHIQSNYELYDSRCEERSLKPHHHCVLRDILKAKHNAKKQGKSGQQ
;
A
#
# COMPACT_ATOMS: atom_id res chain seq x y z
N LYS A 1 -1.74 -22.81 -6.37
CA LYS A 1 -1.70 -21.45 -6.96
C LYS A 1 -1.58 -20.44 -5.80
N LYS A 2 -0.40 -19.88 -5.51
CA LYS A 2 -0.23 -18.87 -4.43
C LYS A 2 -1.15 -17.70 -4.78
N ARG A 3 -2.20 -17.45 -3.97
CA ARG A 3 -3.05 -16.26 -4.12
C ARG A 3 -2.11 -15.06 -4.07
N ARG A 4 -1.91 -14.42 -5.22
CA ARG A 4 -1.18 -13.16 -5.25
C ARG A 4 -2.00 -12.22 -4.35
N ALA A 5 -1.33 -11.33 -3.64
CA ALA A 5 -2.02 -10.30 -2.89
C ALA A 5 -2.59 -9.29 -3.91
N ASP A 6 -3.62 -9.70 -4.66
CA ASP A 6 -4.25 -8.91 -5.72
C ASP A 6 -4.75 -7.57 -5.19
N GLY A 7 -5.12 -7.53 -3.89
CA GLY A 7 -5.36 -6.28 -3.17
C GLY A 7 -4.19 -5.29 -3.26
N VAL A 8 -2.93 -5.71 -3.16
CA VAL A 8 -1.78 -4.79 -3.24
C VAL A 8 -1.74 -4.07 -4.61
N LEU A 9 -2.24 -4.69 -5.68
CA LEU A 9 -2.31 -4.08 -7.01
C LEU A 9 -3.45 -3.05 -7.16
N THR A 10 -4.33 -2.89 -6.17
CA THR A 10 -5.36 -1.84 -6.18
C THR A 10 -4.79 -0.46 -5.89
N ILE A 11 -3.69 -0.40 -5.15
CA ILE A 11 -2.96 0.83 -4.81
C ILE A 11 -1.68 0.95 -5.62
N PHE A 12 -0.96 -0.15 -5.79
CA PHE A 12 0.32 -0.17 -6.49
C PHE A 12 0.18 -0.57 -7.96
N SER A 13 1.00 0.04 -8.82
CA SER A 13 1.18 -0.40 -10.19
C SER A 13 1.80 -1.80 -10.27
N ASP A 14 1.77 -2.35 -11.48
CA ASP A 14 2.64 -3.46 -11.84
C ASP A 14 4.11 -3.11 -11.64
N ARG A 15 4.93 -4.17 -11.53
CA ARG A 15 6.37 -3.99 -11.34
C ARG A 15 6.96 -3.39 -12.60
N CYS A 16 7.65 -2.28 -12.45
CA CYS A 16 8.38 -1.63 -13.54
C CYS A 16 9.83 -1.34 -13.12
N MET A 17 10.66 -1.09 -14.13
CA MET A 17 12.01 -0.56 -13.95
C MET A 17 11.96 0.94 -14.19
N VAL A 18 12.56 1.70 -13.28
CA VAL A 18 12.65 3.16 -13.37
C VAL A 18 14.11 3.55 -13.28
N LYS A 19 14.51 4.50 -14.12
CA LYS A 19 15.82 5.14 -14.05
C LYS A 19 15.67 6.46 -13.32
N PHE A 20 16.35 6.60 -12.20
CA PHE A 20 16.45 7.86 -11.47
C PHE A 20 17.77 8.55 -11.84
N CYS A 21 17.65 9.77 -12.36
CA CYS A 21 18.80 10.64 -12.64
C CYS A 21 19.03 11.52 -11.40
N HIS A 22 20.18 11.38 -10.77
CA HIS A 22 20.58 12.28 -9.70
C HIS A 22 21.37 13.46 -10.28
N THR A 23 20.87 14.68 -10.07
CA THR A 23 21.52 15.90 -10.55
C THR A 23 22.73 16.21 -9.66
N GLY A 24 23.90 15.73 -10.06
CA GLY A 24 25.19 16.00 -9.41
C GLY A 24 26.33 15.81 -10.42
N PRO A 25 27.55 16.33 -10.15
CA PRO A 25 28.69 16.12 -11.01
C PRO A 25 29.00 14.61 -11.09
N GLY A 26 28.77 14.01 -12.28
CA GLY A 26 28.88 12.56 -12.49
C GLY A 26 27.56 11.80 -12.65
N GLY A 27 26.41 12.48 -12.67
CA GLY A 27 25.11 12.00 -13.19
C GLY A 27 24.84 10.50 -13.00
N ILE A 28 24.70 10.04 -11.74
CA ILE A 28 24.49 8.62 -11.47
C ILE A 28 23.06 8.23 -11.87
N LEU A 29 22.97 7.38 -12.89
CA LEU A 29 21.74 6.73 -13.33
C LEU A 29 21.49 5.47 -12.49
N GLU A 30 20.62 5.60 -11.48
CA GLU A 30 20.20 4.44 -10.71
C GLU A 30 19.01 3.76 -11.39
N THR A 31 19.18 2.50 -11.81
CA THR A 31 18.07 1.71 -12.36
C THR A 31 17.52 0.79 -11.28
N VAL A 32 16.30 1.06 -10.82
CA VAL A 32 15.64 0.28 -9.77
C VAL A 32 14.39 -0.41 -10.26
N LYS A 33 14.13 -1.59 -9.70
CA LYS A 33 12.93 -2.39 -9.99
C LYS A 33 11.97 -2.34 -8.80
N GLY A 34 10.76 -1.84 -9.02
CA GLY A 34 9.81 -1.55 -7.95
C GLY A 34 8.39 -1.36 -8.46
N ARG A 35 7.56 -0.69 -7.66
CA ARG A 35 6.16 -0.37 -7.99
C ARG A 35 5.89 1.09 -7.66
N TRP A 36 5.01 1.72 -8.44
CA TRP A 36 4.48 3.03 -8.13
C TRP A 36 3.27 2.89 -7.20
N CYS A 37 3.20 3.70 -6.15
CA CYS A 37 1.91 3.97 -5.53
C CYS A 37 1.14 4.93 -6.43
N ASN A 38 0.02 4.48 -7.00
CA ASN A 38 -0.78 5.31 -7.90
C ASN A 38 -1.47 6.48 -7.17
N VAL A 39 -1.71 6.33 -5.86
CA VAL A 39 -2.31 7.38 -5.03
C VAL A 39 -1.32 8.52 -4.83
N CYS A 40 -0.14 8.23 -4.28
CA CYS A 40 0.89 9.24 -4.02
C CYS A 40 1.46 9.84 -5.30
N LYS A 41 1.53 9.07 -6.39
CA LYS A 41 1.96 9.59 -7.70
C LYS A 41 0.95 10.55 -8.33
N ALA A 42 -0.34 10.39 -8.04
CA ALA A 42 -1.41 11.23 -8.57
C ALA A 42 -1.72 12.46 -7.69
N SER A 43 -1.30 12.46 -6.43
CA SER A 43 -1.45 13.60 -5.53
C SER A 43 -0.40 14.67 -5.84
N ASP A 44 -0.84 15.81 -6.38
CA ASP A 44 0.03 16.95 -6.69
C ASP A 44 0.72 17.49 -5.43
N GLU A 45 0.00 17.59 -4.32
CA GLU A 45 0.55 18.01 -3.02
C GLU A 45 1.68 17.08 -2.57
N PHE A 46 1.49 15.76 -2.68
CA PHE A 46 2.52 14.79 -2.31
C PHE A 46 3.75 14.92 -3.20
N VAL A 47 3.55 15.03 -4.52
CA VAL A 47 4.64 15.16 -5.48
C VAL A 47 5.39 16.48 -5.28
N LYS A 48 4.70 17.56 -4.94
CA LYS A 48 5.30 18.87 -4.65
C LYS A 48 6.13 18.85 -3.37
N ASN A 49 5.63 18.22 -2.31
CA ASN A 49 6.29 18.22 -1.00
C ASN A 49 7.46 17.21 -0.91
N TYR A 50 7.32 16.04 -1.53
CA TYR A 50 8.25 14.92 -1.34
C TYR A 50 8.97 14.48 -2.62
N GLY A 51 8.53 14.97 -3.78
CA GLY A 51 9.01 14.54 -5.08
C GLY A 51 8.38 13.22 -5.53
N LYS A 52 8.30 13.06 -6.85
CA LYS A 52 7.71 11.87 -7.47
C LYS A 52 8.43 10.58 -7.06
N CYS A 53 9.76 10.61 -6.91
CA CYS A 53 10.56 9.43 -6.56
C CYS A 53 10.10 8.77 -5.25
N ARG A 54 9.58 9.54 -4.28
CA ARG A 54 9.07 9.01 -3.00
C ARG A 54 7.81 8.16 -3.15
N ALA A 55 7.09 8.27 -4.26
CA ALA A 55 5.96 7.39 -4.57
C ALA A 55 6.39 6.03 -5.16
N PHE A 56 7.69 5.81 -5.36
CA PHE A 56 8.22 4.55 -5.88
C PHE A 56 8.77 3.67 -4.76
N HIS A 57 8.30 2.43 -4.69
CA HIS A 57 8.68 1.48 -3.64
C HIS A 57 9.50 0.31 -4.19
N VAL A 58 10.74 0.20 -3.72
CA VAL A 58 11.66 -0.89 -4.02
C VAL A 58 11.45 -2.03 -3.03
N ARG A 59 10.59 -2.97 -3.43
CA ARG A 59 10.53 -4.39 -3.03
C ARG A 59 10.74 -4.78 -1.54
N SER A 60 10.28 -3.98 -0.58
CA SER A 60 10.05 -4.47 0.79
C SER A 60 8.55 -4.65 1.05
N ASN A 61 8.10 -5.91 1.17
CA ASN A 61 6.69 -6.25 1.41
C ASN A 61 6.14 -5.52 2.64
N LEU A 62 6.94 -5.40 3.70
CA LEU A 62 6.57 -4.71 4.92
C LEU A 62 6.37 -3.20 4.67
N SER A 63 7.28 -2.56 3.93
CA SER A 63 7.15 -1.14 3.58
C SER A 63 5.90 -0.87 2.73
N CYS A 64 5.58 -1.77 1.79
CA CYS A 64 4.38 -1.63 0.97
C CYS A 64 3.12 -1.79 1.80
N TRP A 65 3.09 -2.72 2.77
CA TRP A 65 1.94 -2.89 3.66
C TRP A 65 1.75 -1.71 4.60
N GLN A 66 2.82 -1.19 5.20
CA GLN A 66 2.74 0.02 6.01
C GLN A 66 2.26 1.22 5.19
N HIS A 67 2.73 1.36 3.96
CA HIS A 67 2.27 2.41 3.07
C HIS A 67 0.78 2.28 2.69
N ILE A 68 0.29 1.05 2.49
CA ILE A 68 -1.14 0.79 2.29
C ILE A 68 -1.93 1.16 3.54
N GLN A 69 -1.42 0.87 4.74
CA GLN A 69 -2.08 1.27 5.99
C GLN A 69 -2.23 2.80 6.09
N SER A 70 -1.25 3.58 5.64
CA SER A 70 -1.39 5.06 5.54
C SER A 70 -2.44 5.52 4.53
N ASN A 71 -2.81 4.67 3.57
CA ASN A 71 -3.85 4.93 2.57
C ASN A 71 -5.05 3.98 2.74
N TYR A 72 -5.31 3.52 3.98
CA TYR A 72 -6.20 2.38 4.21
C TYR A 72 -7.63 2.65 3.72
N GLU A 73 -8.17 3.84 3.94
CA GLU A 73 -9.55 4.17 3.54
C GLU A 73 -9.76 4.00 2.03
N LEU A 74 -8.86 4.59 1.23
CA LEU A 74 -8.89 4.45 -0.23
C LEU A 74 -8.60 3.02 -0.70
N TYR A 75 -7.75 2.30 0.04
CA TYR A 75 -7.47 0.89 -0.23
C TYR A 75 -8.70 0.01 0.01
N ASP A 76 -9.43 0.26 1.10
CA ASP A 76 -10.65 -0.46 1.49
C ASP A 76 -11.74 -0.25 0.43
N SER A 77 -12.03 1.00 0.07
CA SER A 77 -13.01 1.32 -1.00
C SER A 77 -12.67 0.65 -2.33
N ARG A 78 -11.41 0.69 -2.77
CA ARG A 78 -10.99 0.03 -4.01
C ARG A 78 -11.04 -1.49 -3.93
N CYS A 79 -10.87 -2.05 -2.74
CA CYS A 79 -11.06 -3.48 -2.51
C CYS A 79 -12.55 -3.83 -2.63
N GLU A 80 -13.45 -3.05 -2.02
CA GLU A 80 -14.90 -3.23 -2.14
C GLU A 80 -15.38 -3.13 -3.60
N GLU A 81 -14.98 -2.09 -4.33
CA GLU A 81 -15.32 -1.89 -5.75
C GLU A 81 -14.91 -3.10 -6.63
N ARG A 82 -13.82 -3.77 -6.26
CA ARG A 82 -13.30 -4.94 -6.98
C ARG A 82 -13.79 -6.27 -6.41
N SER A 83 -14.70 -6.23 -5.43
CA SER A 83 -15.16 -7.42 -4.69
C SER A 83 -14.00 -8.22 -4.10
N LEU A 84 -12.93 -7.54 -3.68
CA LEU A 84 -11.74 -8.10 -3.05
C LEU A 84 -11.81 -7.89 -1.54
N LYS A 85 -11.38 -8.89 -0.77
CA LYS A 85 -11.20 -8.73 0.67
C LYS A 85 -9.86 -8.02 0.94
N PRO A 86 -9.84 -6.94 1.73
CA PRO A 86 -8.60 -6.32 2.20
C PRO A 86 -7.64 -7.35 2.80
N HIS A 87 -6.36 -7.27 2.45
CA HIS A 87 -5.37 -8.21 2.92
C HIS A 87 -5.12 -8.01 4.43
N HIS A 88 -5.14 -9.08 5.23
CA HIS A 88 -5.07 -8.98 6.69
C HIS A 88 -3.87 -8.20 7.26
N HIS A 89 -2.68 -8.29 6.63
CA HIS A 89 -1.51 -7.47 7.01
C HIS A 89 -1.66 -5.96 6.74
N CYS A 90 -2.58 -5.56 5.87
CA CYS A 90 -2.85 -4.16 5.54
C CYS A 90 -3.98 -3.57 6.41
N VAL A 91 -4.71 -4.40 7.16
CA VAL A 91 -5.79 -3.93 8.04
C VAL A 91 -5.18 -3.24 9.25
N LEU A 92 -5.64 -2.01 9.53
CA LEU A 92 -5.26 -1.25 10.71
C LEU A 92 -5.53 -2.04 11.99
N ARG A 93 -4.60 -1.95 12.95
CA ARG A 93 -4.71 -2.68 14.23
C ARG A 93 -5.97 -2.30 14.99
N ASP A 94 -6.42 -1.05 14.92
CA ASP A 94 -7.64 -0.59 15.59
C ASP A 94 -8.89 -1.24 15.00
N ILE A 95 -8.96 -1.40 13.68
CA ILE A 95 -10.05 -2.15 13.01
C ILE A 95 -10.00 -3.62 13.41
N LEU A 96 -8.80 -4.21 13.49
CA LEU A 96 -8.63 -5.60 13.94
C LEU A 96 -9.04 -5.78 15.40
N LYS A 97 -8.70 -4.83 16.29
CA LYS A 97 -9.08 -4.83 17.70
C LYS A 97 -10.58 -4.67 17.88
N ALA A 98 -11.22 -3.75 17.14
CA ALA A 98 -12.67 -3.57 17.17
C ALA A 98 -13.41 -4.85 16.74
N LYS A 99 -12.99 -5.49 15.63
CA LYS A 99 -13.55 -6.77 15.18
C LYS A 99 -13.37 -7.90 16.19
N HIS A 100 -12.20 -7.96 16.84
CA HIS A 100 -11.93 -8.97 17.85
C HIS A 100 -12.76 -8.77 19.13
N ASN A 101 -12.94 -7.52 19.57
CA ASN A 101 -13.75 -7.18 20.74
C ASN A 101 -15.25 -7.42 20.49
N ALA A 102 -15.76 -7.09 19.30
CA ALA A 102 -17.13 -7.42 18.91
C ALA A 102 -17.38 -8.95 18.90
N LYS A 103 -16.40 -9.74 18.44
CA LYS A 103 -16.48 -11.21 18.44
C LYS A 103 -16.42 -11.82 19.84
N LYS A 104 -15.79 -11.15 20.81
CA LYS A 104 -15.77 -11.57 22.22
C LYS A 104 -17.11 -11.27 22.91
N GLN A 105 -17.71 -10.11 22.66
CA GLN A 105 -19.00 -9.73 23.25
C GLN A 105 -20.17 -10.58 22.72
N GLY A 106 -20.09 -11.07 21.49
CA GLY A 106 -21.08 -12.04 20.95
C GLY A 106 -20.94 -13.47 21.49
N LYS A 107 -19.85 -13.79 22.21
CA LYS A 107 -19.61 -15.14 22.79
C LYS A 107 -19.89 -15.21 24.29
N SER A 108 -20.11 -14.10 24.96
CA SER A 108 -20.41 -14.03 26.40
C SER A 108 -21.91 -13.98 26.72
N GLY A 109 -22.78 -14.22 25.73
CA GLY A 109 -24.24 -14.21 25.89
C GLY A 109 -24.93 -15.58 25.76
N GLN A 110 -24.17 -16.67 25.79
CA GLN A 110 -24.72 -18.04 25.88
C GLN A 110 -24.06 -18.76 27.06
N GLN A 111 -24.53 -18.44 28.27
CA GLN A 111 -24.73 -19.44 29.33
C GLN A 111 -25.69 -18.90 30.38
#